data_AF-A0A0V0HG09-F1
#
_entry.id   AF-A0A0V0HG09-F1
#
_cell.length_a   1.000
_cell.length_b   1.000
_cell.length_c   1.000
_cell.angle_alpha   90.00
_cell.angle_beta   90.00
_cell.angle_gamma   90.00
#
_symmetry.space_group_name_H-M   'P 1'
#
loop_
_entity.id
_entity.type
_entity.pdbx_description
1 polymer ?
#
loop_
_entity_poly.entity_id
_entity_poly.type
_entity_poly.pdbx_seq_one_letter_code
_entity_poly.pdbx_strand_id
1 'polypeptide(L)'
;MLRGMGFGKSTSIYLASGKIYDSERHMKPLLEMFPLLQTKEMLTSHEELAPFQNYSSRMAAIDYTVCLHSEVFVTTQGGNFPHFLLGHRRFLYGGHSRTIRPDKRKLALLYDNPNIGWKSFKRQMLNVRAHSDSKGIEIKRPSDSVYSVPCPDCMRRSNKTEVLKSSSVT
;
A
#
# COMPACT_ATOMS: atom_id res chain seq x y z
N MET A 1 9.72 -2.64 11.08
CA MET A 1 8.26 -2.69 10.87
C MET A 1 7.80 -3.89 10.03
N LEU A 2 8.07 -3.90 8.72
CA LEU A 2 7.49 -4.84 7.75
C LEU A 2 7.75 -6.32 8.10
N ARG A 3 8.96 -6.66 8.56
CA ARG A 3 9.25 -8.01 9.08
C ARG A 3 8.37 -8.41 10.27
N GLY A 4 8.08 -7.46 11.15
CA GLY A 4 7.17 -7.68 12.27
C GLY A 4 5.73 -7.95 11.80
N MET A 5 5.32 -7.37 10.67
CA MET A 5 4.01 -7.62 10.04
C MET A 5 3.93 -8.96 9.29
N GLY A 6 5.05 -9.71 9.23
CA GLY A 6 5.13 -11.03 8.60
C GLY A 6 5.65 -11.02 7.16
N PHE A 7 6.10 -9.88 6.63
CA PHE A 7 6.76 -9.84 5.31
C PHE A 7 8.21 -10.36 5.41
N GLY A 8 8.64 -11.12 4.42
CA GLY A 8 9.92 -11.83 4.41
C GLY A 8 10.83 -11.42 3.25
N LYS A 9 11.99 -12.07 3.16
CA LYS A 9 12.96 -11.82 2.06
C LYS A 9 12.40 -12.15 0.68
N SER A 10 11.45 -13.09 0.59
CA SER A 10 10.77 -13.48 -0.64
C SER A 10 9.59 -12.57 -1.02
N THR A 11 9.27 -11.56 -0.21
CA THR A 11 8.22 -10.60 -0.54
C THR A 11 8.76 -9.57 -1.54
N SER A 12 8.17 -9.51 -2.73
CA SER A 12 8.41 -8.41 -3.68
C SER A 12 7.85 -7.11 -3.11
N ILE A 13 8.70 -6.09 -3.00
CA ILE A 13 8.31 -4.79 -2.46
C ILE A 13 8.46 -3.75 -3.56
N TYR A 14 7.40 -3.01 -3.84
CA TYR A 14 7.50 -1.80 -4.63
C TYR A 14 7.59 -0.58 -3.71
N LEU A 15 8.61 0.25 -3.90
CA LEU A 15 8.79 1.49 -3.15
C LEU A 15 8.37 2.70 -4.01
N ALA A 16 7.15 3.19 -3.73
CA ALA A 16 6.69 4.48 -4.24
C ALA A 16 7.25 5.62 -3.37
N SER A 17 8.32 6.27 -3.84
CA SER A 17 8.90 7.42 -3.16
C SER A 17 9.39 8.49 -4.14
N GLY A 18 9.51 9.72 -3.62
CA GLY A 18 10.33 10.74 -4.26
C GLY A 18 11.82 10.47 -4.07
N LYS A 19 12.66 11.49 -4.36
CA LYS A 19 14.11 11.42 -4.14
C LYS A 19 14.40 11.18 -2.66
N ILE A 20 15.08 10.08 -2.36
CA ILE A 20 15.52 9.73 -1.00
C ILE A 20 16.87 10.41 -0.76
N TYR A 21 16.98 11.16 0.34
CA TYR A 21 18.24 11.74 0.77
C TYR A 21 19.24 10.64 1.11
N ASP A 22 20.48 10.75 0.62
CA ASP A 22 21.56 9.77 0.83
C ASP A 22 21.06 8.32 0.72
N SER A 23 20.45 8.01 -0.44
CA SER A 23 19.71 6.77 -0.65
C SER A 23 20.58 5.54 -0.47
N GLU A 24 21.84 5.57 -0.91
CA GLU A 24 22.77 4.45 -0.75
C GLU A 24 22.95 4.05 0.71
N ARG A 25 23.12 5.03 1.60
CA ARG A 25 23.28 4.78 3.03
C ARG A 25 21.97 4.37 3.69
N HIS A 26 20.90 5.11 3.43
CA HIS A 26 19.64 4.95 4.16
C HIS A 26 18.80 3.76 3.66
N MET A 27 18.96 3.33 2.41
CA MET A 27 18.24 2.19 1.85
C MET A 27 18.95 0.86 2.09
N LYS A 28 20.26 0.85 2.37
CA LYS A 28 21.04 -0.38 2.55
C LYS A 28 20.40 -1.37 3.54
N PRO A 29 19.97 -0.97 4.77
CA PRO A 29 19.34 -1.92 5.69
C PRO A 29 18.01 -2.48 5.18
N LEU A 30 17.25 -1.69 4.41
CA LEU A 30 15.98 -2.13 3.83
C LEU A 30 16.21 -3.16 2.73
N LEU A 31 17.18 -2.92 1.84
CA LEU A 31 17.57 -3.83 0.77
C LEU A 31 18.13 -5.16 1.30
N GLU A 32 18.96 -5.12 2.34
CA GLU A 32 19.45 -6.33 3.02
C GLU A 32 18.30 -7.18 3.61
N MET A 33 17.26 -6.51 4.09
CA MET A 33 16.09 -7.20 4.63
C MET A 33 15.13 -7.71 3.55
N PHE A 34 15.03 -7.01 2.42
CA PHE A 34 14.08 -7.24 1.32
C PHE A 34 14.80 -7.07 -0.03
N PRO A 35 15.49 -8.12 -0.52
CA PRO A 35 16.31 -8.04 -1.73
C PRO A 35 15.48 -7.89 -3.02
N LEU A 36 14.19 -8.21 -2.99
CA LEU A 36 13.25 -8.05 -4.11
C LEU A 36 12.56 -6.67 -4.12
N LEU A 37 13.21 -5.66 -3.55
CA LEU A 37 12.71 -4.29 -3.58
C LEU A 37 12.94 -3.68 -4.97
N GLN A 38 11.88 -3.06 -5.51
CA GLN A 38 11.85 -2.44 -6.82
C GLN A 38 11.33 -1.00 -6.70
N THR A 39 11.78 -0.14 -7.60
CA THR A 39 11.23 1.21 -7.81
C THR A 39 10.78 1.36 -9.27
N LYS A 40 10.07 2.43 -9.63
CA LYS A 40 9.72 2.69 -11.04
C LYS A 40 10.95 2.67 -11.95
N GLU A 41 12.06 3.25 -11.51
CA GLU A 41 13.33 3.29 -12.25
C GLU A 41 13.95 1.91 -12.47
N MET A 42 13.66 0.92 -11.62
CA MET A 42 14.13 -0.46 -11.78
C MET A 42 13.18 -1.30 -12.64
N LEU A 43 11.88 -0.98 -12.66
CA LEU A 43 10.87 -1.73 -13.40
C LEU A 43 10.74 -1.32 -14.88
N THR A 44 11.24 -0.14 -15.24
CA THR A 44 11.04 0.46 -16.57
C THR A 44 12.36 0.88 -17.16
N SER A 45 12.45 0.81 -18.48
CA SER A 45 13.61 1.33 -19.22
C SER A 45 13.67 2.85 -19.17
N HIS A 46 14.86 3.40 -19.46
CA HIS A 46 15.02 4.85 -19.54
C HIS A 46 14.11 5.48 -20.61
N GLU A 47 13.91 4.79 -21.73
CA GLU A 47 13.06 5.24 -22.84
C GLU A 47 11.57 5.28 -22.44
N GLU A 48 11.09 4.28 -21.70
CA GLU A 48 9.72 4.25 -21.19
C GLU A 48 9.47 5.36 -20.15
N LEU A 49 10.48 5.71 -19.36
CA LEU A 49 10.36 6.77 -18.35
C LEU A 49 10.52 8.18 -18.91
N ALA A 50 11.30 8.36 -19.97
CA ALA A 50 11.65 9.67 -20.51
C ALA A 50 10.44 10.64 -20.70
N PRO A 51 9.26 10.20 -21.18
CA PRO A 51 8.09 11.09 -21.34
C PRO A 51 7.53 11.64 -20.02
N PHE A 52 7.86 11.02 -18.88
CA PHE A 52 7.30 11.32 -17.57
C PHE A 52 8.27 12.06 -16.64
N GLN A 53 9.59 11.90 -16.83
CA GLN A 53 10.62 12.37 -15.89
C GLN A 53 10.52 13.86 -15.50
N ASN A 54 10.09 14.71 -16.43
CA ASN A 54 9.97 16.16 -16.18
C ASN A 54 8.64 16.56 -15.52
N TYR A 55 7.76 15.60 -15.23
CA TYR A 55 6.43 15.84 -14.70
C TYR A 55 6.22 15.00 -13.43
N SER A 56 6.39 15.63 -12.27
CA SER A 56 6.25 14.97 -10.97
C SER A 56 4.90 14.24 -10.79
N SER A 57 3.81 14.84 -11.28
CA SER A 57 2.48 14.24 -11.26
C SER A 57 2.36 13.00 -12.16
N ARG A 58 3.03 12.98 -13.31
CA ARG A 58 3.03 11.81 -14.22
C ARG A 58 3.91 10.69 -13.67
N MET A 59 5.06 11.00 -13.09
CA MET A 59 5.88 10.03 -12.36
C MET A 59 5.11 9.42 -11.18
N ALA A 60 4.35 10.23 -10.45
CA ALA A 60 3.48 9.75 -9.39
C ALA A 60 2.33 8.88 -9.92
N ALA A 61 1.86 9.06 -11.16
CA ALA A 61 0.82 8.21 -11.74
C ALA A 61 1.33 6.77 -11.98
N ILE A 62 2.61 6.60 -12.30
CA ILE A 62 3.26 5.27 -12.38
C ILE A 62 3.25 4.61 -11.00
N ASP A 63 3.75 5.33 -9.98
CA ASP A 63 3.73 4.88 -8.58
C ASP A 63 2.31 4.50 -8.13
N TYR A 64 1.32 5.33 -8.50
CA TYR A 64 -0.09 5.11 -8.20
C TYR A 64 -0.61 3.80 -8.80
N THR A 65 -0.27 3.52 -10.05
CA THR A 65 -0.74 2.34 -10.78
C THR A 65 -0.23 1.06 -10.14
N VAL A 66 1.07 1.00 -9.82
CA VAL A 66 1.66 -0.16 -9.15
C VAL A 66 1.05 -0.34 -7.75
N CYS A 67 0.86 0.76 -7.00
CA CYS A 67 0.24 0.70 -5.68
C CYS A 67 -1.26 0.38 -5.71
N LEU A 68 -1.96 0.63 -6.81
CA LEU A 68 -3.37 0.29 -7.00
C LEU A 68 -3.55 -1.22 -7.20
N HIS A 69 -2.63 -1.83 -7.94
CA HIS A 69 -2.68 -3.25 -8.27
C HIS A 69 -1.90 -4.15 -7.30
N SER A 70 -1.20 -3.58 -6.31
CA SER A 70 -0.51 -4.37 -5.29
C SER A 70 -1.48 -5.13 -4.38
N GLU A 71 -1.10 -6.33 -3.96
CA GLU A 71 -1.90 -7.14 -3.02
C GLU A 71 -2.06 -6.44 -1.67
N VAL A 72 -0.98 -5.81 -1.19
CA VAL A 72 -0.96 -5.02 0.04
C VAL A 72 -0.39 -3.64 -0.26
N PHE A 73 -1.05 -2.60 0.24
CA PHE A 73 -0.55 -1.24 0.20
C PHE A 73 -0.22 -0.77 1.63
N VAL A 74 0.97 -0.20 1.84
CA VAL A 74 1.37 0.38 3.13
C VAL A 74 1.70 1.85 2.91
N THR A 75 1.02 2.75 3.63
CA THR A 75 1.33 4.18 3.57
C THR A 75 2.04 4.65 4.82
N THR A 76 3.14 5.38 4.64
CA THR A 76 3.92 6.02 5.71
C THR A 76 3.65 7.52 5.81
N GLN A 77 3.02 8.12 4.80
CA GLN A 77 2.72 9.55 4.76
C GLN A 77 1.23 9.81 4.54
N GLY A 78 0.81 11.02 4.91
CA GLY A 78 -0.52 11.53 4.58
C GLY A 78 -0.54 12.17 3.20
N GLY A 79 -1.59 12.95 2.92
CA GLY A 79 -1.72 13.72 1.69
C GLY A 79 -2.58 13.04 0.63
N ASN A 80 -2.61 13.65 -0.55
CA ASN A 80 -3.57 13.32 -1.61
C ASN A 80 -3.34 11.93 -2.22
N PHE A 81 -2.08 11.52 -2.39
CA PHE A 81 -1.74 10.24 -3.00
C PHE A 81 -2.39 9.04 -2.28
N PRO A 82 -2.14 8.80 -0.98
CA PRO A 82 -2.81 7.72 -0.28
C PRO A 82 -4.31 7.97 -0.17
N HIS A 83 -4.76 9.22 -0.01
CA HIS A 83 -6.17 9.57 0.12
C HIS A 83 -7.01 9.08 -1.08
N PHE A 84 -6.55 9.34 -2.31
CA PHE A 84 -7.22 8.87 -3.53
C PHE A 84 -7.01 7.38 -3.78
N LEU A 85 -5.81 6.88 -3.51
CA LEU A 85 -5.48 5.48 -3.75
C LEU A 85 -6.31 4.54 -2.87
N LEU A 86 -6.55 4.90 -1.61
CA LEU A 86 -7.36 4.11 -0.67
C LEU A 86 -8.79 3.90 -1.19
N GLY A 87 -9.46 4.98 -1.63
CA GLY A 87 -10.82 4.86 -2.15
C GLY A 87 -10.87 4.13 -3.48
N HIS A 88 -9.89 4.36 -4.38
CA HIS A 88 -9.84 3.64 -5.66
C HIS A 88 -9.60 2.13 -5.47
N ARG A 89 -8.68 1.75 -4.57
CA ARG A 89 -8.48 0.35 -4.17
C ARG A 89 -9.76 -0.26 -3.58
N ARG A 90 -10.45 0.46 -2.68
CA ARG A 90 -11.75 0.00 -2.14
C ARG A 90 -12.80 -0.16 -3.23
N PHE A 91 -12.86 0.75 -4.19
CA PHE A 91 -13.79 0.69 -5.30
C PHE A 91 -13.56 -0.54 -6.18
N LEU A 92 -12.32 -0.78 -6.63
CA LEU A 92 -11.99 -1.90 -7.52
C LEU A 92 -12.14 -3.27 -6.85
N TYR A 93 -11.80 -3.39 -5.58
CA TYR A 93 -11.79 -4.68 -4.86
C TYR A 93 -13.00 -4.87 -3.92
N GLY A 94 -14.11 -4.15 -4.15
CA GLY A 94 -15.35 -4.34 -3.39
C GLY A 94 -15.21 -4.11 -1.88
N GLY A 95 -14.41 -3.12 -1.49
CA GLY A 95 -14.05 -2.81 -0.10
C GLY A 95 -12.89 -3.66 0.46
N HIS A 96 -12.55 -4.78 -0.18
CA HIS A 96 -11.55 -5.73 0.34
C HIS A 96 -10.13 -5.46 -0.17
N SER A 97 -9.64 -4.23 0.04
CA SER A 97 -8.25 -3.93 -0.27
C SER A 97 -7.38 -3.86 0.99
N ARG A 98 -6.43 -4.79 1.13
CA ARG A 98 -5.46 -4.81 2.23
C ARG A 98 -4.61 -3.54 2.17
N THR A 99 -4.94 -2.60 3.04
CA THR A 99 -4.31 -1.28 3.10
C THR A 99 -3.92 -0.96 4.52
N ILE A 100 -2.62 -0.96 4.78
CA ILE A 100 -2.04 -0.75 6.11
C ILE A 100 -1.70 0.72 6.27
N ARG A 101 -2.35 1.37 7.24
CA ARG A 101 -2.02 2.74 7.66
C ARG A 101 -1.62 2.73 9.14
N PRO A 102 -0.33 2.54 9.45
CA PRO A 102 0.12 2.50 10.83
C PRO A 102 -0.13 3.82 11.56
N ASP A 103 -0.51 3.73 12.84
CA ASP A 103 -0.58 4.90 13.72
C ASP A 103 0.84 5.34 14.09
N LYS A 104 1.26 6.48 13.54
CA LYS A 104 2.60 7.03 13.74
C LYS A 104 2.93 7.29 15.22
N ARG A 105 1.94 7.72 16.02
CA ARG A 105 2.15 8.01 17.45
C ARG A 105 2.40 6.72 18.22
N LYS A 106 1.62 5.67 17.94
CA LYS A 106 1.84 4.34 18.55
C LYS A 106 3.17 3.73 18.11
N LEU A 107 3.54 3.89 16.83
CA LEU A 107 4.84 3.41 16.34
C LEU A 107 6.01 4.13 17.00
N ALA A 108 5.93 5.45 17.19
CA ALA A 108 6.98 6.21 17.86
C ALA A 108 7.24 5.68 19.28
N LEU A 109 6.17 5.49 20.07
CA LEU A 109 6.27 4.92 21.42
C LEU A 109 6.82 3.48 21.43
N LEU A 110 6.50 2.68 20.41
CA LEU A 110 7.03 1.33 20.27
C LEU A 110 8.52 1.31 19.93
N TYR A 111 8.99 2.24 19.10
CA TYR A 111 10.41 2.33 18.73
C TYR A 111 11.27 2.97 19.82
N ASP A 112 10.68 3.85 20.63
CA ASP A 112 11.36 4.51 21.75
C ASP A 112 11.54 3.59 22.98
N ASN A 113 10.89 2.42 23.00
CA ASN A 113 11.01 1.48 24.12
C ASN A 113 12.26 0.59 23.97
N PRO A 114 13.33 0.80 24.75
CA PRO A 114 14.57 0.01 24.62
C PRO A 114 14.41 -1.44 25.10
N ASN A 115 13.38 -1.73 25.91
CA ASN A 115 13.16 -3.03 26.53
C ASN A 115 12.21 -3.93 25.72
N ILE A 116 11.76 -3.49 24.54
CA ILE A 116 10.83 -4.27 23.74
C ILE A 116 11.52 -5.46 23.07
N GLY A 117 11.24 -6.67 23.57
CA GLY A 117 11.70 -7.90 22.93
C GLY A 117 11.04 -8.15 21.56
N TRP A 118 11.76 -8.80 20.65
CA TRP A 118 11.30 -9.09 19.27
C TRP A 118 9.93 -9.78 19.22
N LYS A 119 9.67 -10.75 20.11
CA LYS A 119 8.38 -11.46 20.19
C LYS A 119 7.22 -10.50 20.46
N SER A 120 7.41 -9.55 21.38
CA SER A 120 6.40 -8.54 21.71
C SER A 120 6.21 -7.55 20.57
N PHE A 121 7.31 -7.06 19.99
CA PHE A 121 7.27 -6.17 18.83
C PHE A 121 6.54 -6.81 17.63
N LYS A 122 6.87 -8.06 17.29
CA LYS A 122 6.21 -8.80 16.21
C LYS A 122 4.70 -8.92 16.46
N ARG A 123 4.28 -9.27 17.68
CA ARG A 123 2.85 -9.33 18.04
C ARG A 123 2.15 -7.98 17.83
N GLN A 124 2.77 -6.87 18.25
CA GLN A 124 2.22 -5.53 18.02
C GLN A 124 2.08 -5.23 16.52
N MET A 125 3.09 -5.56 15.71
CA MET A 125 3.04 -5.33 14.26
C MET A 125 1.99 -6.18 13.55
N LEU A 126 1.81 -7.43 13.96
CA LEU A 126 0.73 -8.29 13.46
C LEU A 126 -0.65 -7.71 13.79
N ASN A 127 -0.82 -7.16 15.00
CA ASN A 127 -2.07 -6.47 15.38
C ASN A 127 -2.32 -5.22 14.51
N VAL A 128 -1.28 -4.42 14.20
CA VAL A 128 -1.41 -3.26 13.29
C VAL A 128 -1.88 -3.71 11.91
N ARG A 129 -1.33 -4.80 11.37
CA ARG A 129 -1.75 -5.37 10.08
C ARG A 129 -3.22 -5.84 10.13
N ALA A 130 -3.58 -6.66 11.12
CA ALA A 130 -4.93 -7.20 11.26
C ALA A 130 -6.00 -6.11 11.42
N HIS A 131 -5.72 -5.08 12.23
CA HIS A 131 -6.64 -3.95 12.42
C HIS A 131 -6.80 -3.07 11.17
N SER A 132 -5.80 -3.08 10.28
CA SER A 132 -5.90 -2.36 9.01
C SER A 132 -6.79 -3.10 8.01
N ASP A 133 -6.73 -4.43 8.00
CA ASP A 133 -7.59 -5.27 7.16
C ASP A 133 -9.08 -5.10 7.55
N SER A 134 -9.41 -5.00 8.85
CA SER A 134 -10.79 -4.77 9.29
C SER A 134 -11.35 -3.41 8.86
N LYS A 135 -10.51 -2.37 8.78
CA LYS A 135 -10.91 -1.03 8.32
C LYS A 135 -11.20 -0.97 6.83
N GLY A 136 -10.79 -1.96 6.04
CA GLY A 136 -11.17 -2.06 4.63
C GLY A 136 -12.69 -2.15 4.45
N ILE A 137 -13.39 -2.74 5.42
CA ILE A 137 -14.79 -3.18 5.34
C ILE A 137 -15.75 -2.19 6.01
N GLU A 138 -15.24 -1.12 6.64
CA GLU A 138 -16.07 -0.14 7.36
C GLU A 138 -17.00 0.66 6.43
N ILE A 139 -18.25 0.82 6.86
CA ILE A 139 -19.26 1.66 6.20
C ILE A 139 -18.85 3.13 6.34
N LYS A 140 -18.96 3.88 5.24
CA LYS A 140 -18.69 5.33 5.19
C LYS A 140 -19.48 6.08 6.27
N ARG A 141 -18.78 6.84 7.12
CA ARG A 141 -19.43 7.80 8.02
C ARG A 141 -19.70 9.13 7.31
N PRO A 142 -20.65 9.96 7.78
CA PRO A 142 -20.95 11.24 7.14
C PRO A 142 -19.73 12.15 6.97
N SER A 143 -18.79 12.11 7.92
CA SER A 143 -17.56 12.91 7.91
C SER A 143 -16.43 12.34 7.04
N ASP A 144 -16.56 11.10 6.56
CA ASP A 144 -15.51 10.49 5.75
C ASP A 144 -15.60 10.98 4.29
N SER A 145 -14.44 11.26 3.68
CA SER A 145 -14.39 11.70 2.28
C SER A 145 -14.87 10.60 1.34
N VAL A 146 -15.70 10.97 0.36
CA VAL A 146 -16.15 10.09 -0.73
C VAL A 146 -14.96 9.50 -1.51
N TYR A 147 -13.85 10.25 -1.62
CA TYR A 147 -12.64 9.80 -2.31
C TYR A 147 -11.82 8.77 -1.55
N SER A 148 -12.01 8.64 -0.23
CA SER A 148 -11.36 7.62 0.61
C SER A 148 -12.27 6.44 0.90
N VAL A 149 -13.56 6.70 1.10
CA VAL A 149 -14.58 5.70 1.41
C VAL A 149 -15.68 5.89 0.38
N PRO A 150 -15.59 5.23 -0.79
CA PRO A 150 -16.65 5.33 -1.79
C PRO A 150 -17.96 4.81 -1.21
N CYS A 151 -19.07 5.47 -1.51
CA CYS A 151 -20.39 5.09 -1.00
C CYS A 151 -20.83 3.78 -1.66
N PRO A 152 -21.07 2.69 -0.90
CA PRO A 152 -21.46 1.40 -1.47
C PRO A 152 -22.70 1.48 -2.36
N ASP A 153 -23.67 2.31 -1.99
CA ASP A 153 -24.93 2.47 -2.71
C ASP A 153 -24.77 3.21 -4.06
N CYS A 154 -23.67 3.95 -4.21
CA CYS A 154 -23.31 4.63 -5.47
C CYS A 154 -22.33 3.82 -6.31
N MET A 155 -21.82 2.69 -5.81
CA MET A 155 -20.94 1.82 -6.58
C MET A 155 -21.77 0.99 -7.55
N ARG A 156 -21.41 1.02 -8.84
CA ARG A 156 -22.05 0.19 -9.87
C ARG A 156 -21.96 -1.27 -9.42
N ARG A 157 -23.11 -1.92 -9.24
CA ARG A 157 -23.15 -3.36 -8.93
C ARG A 157 -22.42 -4.07 -10.07
N SER A 158 -21.30 -4.73 -9.77
CA SER A 158 -20.69 -5.67 -10.70
C SER A 158 -21.76 -6.71 -10.98
N ASN A 159 -22.27 -6.76 -12.21
CA ASN A 159 -23.20 -7.81 -12.59
C ASN A 159 -22.44 -9.13 -12.40
N LYS A 160 -22.83 -9.93 -11.40
CA LYS A 160 -22.28 -11.27 -11.13
C LYS A 160 -22.44 -12.24 -12.32
N THR A 161 -23.08 -11.80 -13.39
CA THR A 161 -23.43 -12.55 -14.59
C THR A 161 -22.26 -12.84 -15.52
N GLU A 162 -21.11 -12.15 -15.44
CA GLU A 162 -19.96 -12.42 -16.32
C GLU A 162 -19.00 -13.48 -15.79
N VAL A 163 -18.91 -13.68 -14.46
CA VAL A 163 -18.02 -14.69 -13.85
C VAL A 163 -18.53 -16.12 -14.10
N LEU A 164 -19.84 -16.30 -14.30
CA LEU A 164 -20.44 -17.59 -14.63
C LEU A 164 -20.38 -17.93 -16.12
N LYS A 165 -20.12 -16.96 -17.02
CA LYS A 165 -20.03 -17.23 -18.46
C LYS A 165 -18.65 -17.71 -18.91
N SER A 166 -17.58 -17.44 -18.15
CA SER A 166 -16.24 -17.94 -18.44
C SER A 166 -15.98 -19.36 -17.91
N SER A 167 -16.87 -19.90 -17.07
CA SER A 167 -16.74 -21.21 -16.43
C SER A 167 -17.61 -22.31 -17.06
N SER A 168 -18.34 -22.00 -18.13
CA SER A 168 -19.20 -22.95 -18.85
C SER A 168 -18.81 -23.18 -20.31
N VAL A 169 -17.56 -22.91 -20.68
CA VAL A 169 -16.98 -23.37 -21.95
C VAL A 169 -15.75 -24.21 -21.65
N THR A 170 -15.97 -25.47 -21.29
CA THR A 170 -15.05 -26.59 -21.52
C THR A 170 -15.87 -27.87 -21.57
#